data_AF-A0A359DCN9-F1
#
_entry.id   AF-A0A359DCN9-F1
#
_cell.length_a   1.000
_cell.length_b   1.000
_cell.length_c   1.000
_cell.angle_alpha   90.00
_cell.angle_beta   90.00
_cell.angle_gamma   90.00
#
_symmetry.space_group_name_H-M   'P 1'
#
loop_
_entity.id
_entity.type
_entity.pdbx_description
1 polymer ?
#
loop_
_entity_poly.entity_id
_entity_poly.type
_entity_poly.pdbx_seq_one_letter_code
_entity_poly.pdbx_strand_id
1 'polypeptide(L)'
;RWLREQLGLTDLPQPSCSEFSAWYQDVSPHSSVLVFPAAYLNSPSSMFGHTLLRIDQADVDSHNTALLSYALNFGAFIEGADNSILYAWKGLMGGYPGLFALVPYREKLAEYRSLENRDLWEYRLNLSAEETGRM
;
A
#
# COMPACT_ATOMS: atom_id res chain seq x y z
N ARG A 1 -17.95 4.17 -6.62
CA ARG A 1 -18.47 5.54 -6.88
C ARG A 1 -17.91 6.07 -8.20
N TRP A 2 -16.58 6.09 -8.36
CA TRP A 2 -15.89 6.47 -9.60
C TRP A 2 -16.40 5.74 -10.87
N LEU A 3 -16.48 4.40 -10.87
CA LEU A 3 -16.99 3.65 -12.03
C LEU A 3 -18.42 4.02 -12.42
N ARG A 4 -19.28 4.34 -11.43
CA ARG A 4 -20.65 4.79 -11.71
C ARG A 4 -20.65 6.14 -12.42
N GLU A 5 -19.78 7.06 -12.00
CA GLU A 5 -19.62 8.38 -12.61
C GLU A 5 -19.04 8.27 -14.03
N GLN A 6 -17.98 7.48 -14.22
CA GLN A 6 -17.29 7.35 -15.51
C GLN A 6 -18.11 6.60 -16.56
N LEU A 7 -18.92 5.64 -16.13
CA LEU A 7 -19.69 4.77 -17.03
C LEU A 7 -21.20 5.10 -17.04
N GLY A 8 -21.63 6.13 -16.30
CA GLY A 8 -23.04 6.55 -16.24
C GLY A 8 -23.98 5.48 -15.67
N LEU A 9 -23.50 4.62 -14.78
CA LEU A 9 -24.26 3.49 -14.25
C LEU A 9 -25.19 3.96 -13.13
N THR A 10 -26.48 4.13 -13.46
CA THR A 10 -27.51 4.70 -12.56
C THR A 10 -28.39 3.65 -11.88
N ASP A 11 -28.40 2.41 -12.38
CA ASP A 11 -29.28 1.32 -11.98
C ASP A 11 -28.59 0.25 -11.10
N LEU A 12 -27.35 0.49 -10.68
CA LEU A 12 -26.64 -0.45 -9.82
C LEU A 12 -27.23 -0.49 -8.40
N PRO A 13 -27.34 -1.68 -7.79
CA PRO A 13 -27.75 -1.81 -6.40
C PRO A 13 -26.78 -1.07 -5.48
N GLN A 14 -27.30 -0.45 -4.42
CA GLN A 14 -26.50 0.16 -3.36
C GLN A 14 -26.52 -0.76 -2.13
N PRO A 15 -25.59 -1.73 -2.04
CA PRO A 15 -25.53 -2.60 -0.88
C PRO A 15 -25.14 -1.77 0.35
N SER A 16 -25.77 -2.09 1.49
CA SER A 16 -25.33 -1.60 2.78
C SER A 16 -24.20 -2.51 3.27
N CYS A 17 -22.99 -1.99 3.32
CA CYS A 17 -21.80 -2.72 3.75
C CYS A 17 -21.26 -2.12 5.06
N SER A 18 -21.84 -2.52 6.20
CA SER A 18 -21.46 -1.96 7.52
C SER A 18 -19.99 -2.20 7.85
N GLU A 19 -19.45 -3.37 7.53
CA GLU A 19 -18.04 -3.72 7.76
C GLU A 19 -17.11 -2.78 6.97
N PHE A 20 -17.43 -2.53 5.71
CA PHE A 20 -16.69 -1.57 4.88
C PHE A 20 -16.78 -0.17 5.45
N SER A 21 -17.98 0.29 5.86
CA SER A 21 -18.13 1.62 6.44
C SER A 21 -17.34 1.79 7.73
N ALA A 22 -17.31 0.78 8.60
CA ALA A 22 -16.52 0.79 9.82
C ALA A 22 -15.01 0.82 9.52
N TRP A 23 -14.53 -0.04 8.62
CA TRP A 23 -13.13 -0.06 8.20
C TRP A 23 -12.71 1.25 7.55
N TYR A 24 -13.54 1.82 6.67
CA TYR A 24 -13.22 3.08 5.99
C TYR A 24 -13.15 4.26 6.96
N GLN A 25 -14.00 4.27 7.99
CA GLN A 25 -13.95 5.25 9.08
C GLN A 25 -12.70 5.11 9.95
N ASP A 26 -12.23 3.88 10.17
CA ASP A 26 -11.01 3.62 10.93
C ASP A 26 -9.75 4.06 10.15
N VAL A 27 -9.70 3.77 8.85
CA VAL A 27 -8.63 4.25 7.97
C VAL A 27 -8.67 5.78 7.83
N SER A 28 -9.86 6.37 7.78
CA SER A 28 -10.12 7.82 7.67
C SER A 28 -9.18 8.53 6.67
N PRO A 29 -9.16 8.13 5.39
CA PRO A 29 -8.20 8.62 4.41
C PRO A 29 -8.35 10.13 4.15
N HIS A 30 -7.28 10.90 4.38
CA HIS A 30 -7.26 12.35 4.15
C HIS A 30 -6.09 12.80 3.28
N SER A 31 -4.92 12.19 3.43
CA SER A 31 -3.78 12.44 2.54
C SER A 31 -2.98 11.16 2.29
N SER A 32 -2.14 11.17 1.27
CA SER A 32 -1.31 10.01 0.93
C SER A 32 0.13 10.41 0.67
N VAL A 33 1.04 9.51 1.05
CA VAL A 33 2.49 9.67 0.95
C VAL A 33 3.07 8.45 0.27
N LEU A 34 3.79 8.68 -0.82
CA LEU A 34 4.59 7.64 -1.45
C LEU A 34 5.89 7.49 -0.66
N VAL A 35 6.13 6.30 -0.12
CA VAL A 35 7.33 5.98 0.65
C VAL A 35 8.21 5.05 -0.19
N PHE A 36 9.45 5.47 -0.41
CA PHE A 36 10.46 4.71 -1.13
C PHE A 36 11.65 4.41 -0.20
N PRO A 37 11.77 3.18 0.33
CA PRO A 37 12.99 2.71 0.94
C PRO A 37 14.04 2.46 -0.15
N ALA A 38 15.24 2.99 0.05
CA ALA A 38 16.34 2.79 -0.89
C ALA A 38 16.54 1.29 -1.21
N ALA A 39 16.79 0.97 -2.48
CA ALA A 39 16.87 -0.41 -2.96
C ALA A 39 18.14 -1.14 -2.45
N TYR A 40 18.01 -2.43 -2.08
CA TYR A 40 19.15 -3.33 -1.90
C TYR A 40 19.53 -3.95 -3.22
N LEU A 41 20.78 -3.76 -3.62
CA LEU A 41 21.32 -4.38 -4.83
C LEU A 41 21.61 -5.88 -4.66
N ASN A 42 21.63 -6.41 -3.43
CA ASN A 42 21.98 -7.81 -3.17
C ASN A 42 20.80 -8.78 -3.26
N SER A 43 19.57 -8.30 -3.53
CA SER A 43 18.43 -9.18 -3.83
C SER A 43 17.46 -8.54 -4.83
N PRO A 44 17.21 -9.15 -6.00
CA PRO A 44 16.27 -8.65 -7.01
C PRO A 44 14.85 -8.39 -6.47
N SER A 45 14.39 -9.18 -5.50
CA SER A 45 13.08 -9.00 -4.86
C SER A 45 13.01 -7.75 -3.98
N SER A 46 14.13 -7.38 -3.35
CA SER A 46 14.25 -6.16 -2.54
C SER A 46 14.48 -4.91 -3.39
N MET A 47 14.97 -5.05 -4.62
CA MET A 47 15.28 -3.91 -5.49
C MET A 47 14.01 -3.24 -6.05
N PHE A 48 12.94 -4.00 -6.22
CA PHE A 48 11.68 -3.54 -6.84
C PHE A 48 10.46 -3.57 -5.91
N GLY A 49 10.57 -4.18 -4.73
CA GLY A 49 9.39 -4.62 -3.95
C GLY A 49 8.88 -3.67 -2.87
N HIS A 50 9.53 -2.53 -2.64
CA HIS A 50 9.31 -1.81 -1.38
C HIS A 50 8.71 -0.42 -1.52
N THR A 51 8.15 -0.05 -2.68
CA THR A 51 7.34 1.17 -2.76
C THR A 51 6.06 0.97 -1.96
N LEU A 52 5.86 1.79 -0.93
CA LEU A 52 4.68 1.76 -0.08
C LEU A 52 3.87 3.03 -0.34
N LEU A 53 2.55 2.92 -0.25
CA LEU A 53 1.69 4.09 -0.18
C LEU A 53 1.15 4.19 1.25
N ARG A 54 1.56 5.21 1.99
CA ARG A 54 1.00 5.52 3.30
C ARG A 54 -0.27 6.35 3.13
N ILE A 55 -1.32 5.98 3.86
CA ILE A 55 -2.60 6.68 3.93
C ILE A 55 -2.72 7.28 5.31
N ASP A 56 -2.86 8.61 5.34
CA ASP A 56 -2.81 9.43 6.52
C ASP A 56 -4.17 10.04 6.84
N GLN A 57 -4.49 10.13 8.13
CA GLN A 57 -5.66 10.84 8.64
C GLN A 57 -5.43 12.36 8.64
N ALA A 58 -6.49 13.14 8.87
CA ALA A 58 -6.44 14.60 8.79
C ALA A 58 -5.48 15.25 9.79
N ASP A 59 -5.26 14.57 10.92
CA ASP A 59 -4.45 15.03 12.05
C ASP A 59 -3.05 14.40 12.09
N VAL A 60 -2.59 13.79 10.98
CA VAL A 60 -1.30 13.07 10.91
C VAL A 60 -0.08 13.91 11.35
N ASP A 61 -0.12 15.21 11.07
CA ASP A 61 0.96 16.14 11.39
C ASP A 61 0.90 16.61 12.87
N SER A 62 -0.17 16.27 13.59
CA SER A 62 -0.28 16.50 15.03
C SER A 62 0.29 15.30 15.79
N HIS A 63 1.12 15.56 16.81
CA HIS A 63 1.57 14.54 17.77
C HIS A 63 2.29 13.29 17.21
N ASN A 64 2.92 13.36 16.02
CA ASN A 64 3.64 12.24 15.38
C ASN A 64 2.75 11.00 15.15
N THR A 65 1.48 11.20 14.82
CA THR A 65 0.51 10.11 14.58
C THR A 65 0.73 9.35 13.27
N ALA A 66 1.71 9.75 12.44
CA ALA A 66 2.12 8.99 11.25
C ALA A 66 2.43 7.50 11.51
N LEU A 67 2.82 7.11 12.73
CA LEU A 67 3.02 5.71 13.10
C LEU A 67 1.71 4.90 13.22
N LEU A 68 0.58 5.60 13.39
CA LEU A 68 -0.77 5.03 13.44
C LEU A 68 -1.41 4.95 12.04
N SER A 69 -0.79 5.57 11.03
CA SER A 69 -1.24 5.48 9.64
C SER A 69 -1.17 4.06 9.09
N TYR A 70 -1.91 3.82 8.02
CA TYR A 70 -1.89 2.57 7.28
C TYR A 70 -0.93 2.66 6.09
N ALA A 71 -0.23 1.58 5.80
CA ALA A 71 0.59 1.43 4.60
C ALA A 71 -0.02 0.37 3.68
N LEU A 72 -0.20 0.75 2.42
CA LEU A 72 -0.56 -0.14 1.34
C LEU A 72 0.73 -0.58 0.63
N ASN A 73 0.97 -1.89 0.62
CA ASN A 73 2.06 -2.50 -0.14
C ASN A 73 1.51 -3.37 -1.26
N PHE A 74 2.22 -3.42 -2.39
CA PHE A 74 1.95 -4.35 -3.47
C PHE A 74 3.14 -5.29 -3.62
N GLY A 75 2.87 -6.60 -3.69
CA GLY A 75 3.94 -7.59 -3.80
C GLY A 75 3.49 -8.88 -4.45
N ALA A 76 4.47 -9.67 -4.88
CA ALA A 76 4.26 -11.02 -5.37
C ALA A 76 3.97 -11.97 -4.21
N PHE A 77 2.91 -12.77 -4.33
CA PHE A 77 2.58 -13.83 -3.41
C PHE A 77 3.20 -15.15 -3.87
N ILE A 78 3.97 -15.79 -2.99
CA ILE A 78 4.70 -17.03 -3.29
C ILE A 78 4.04 -18.14 -2.49
N GLU A 79 3.31 -19.01 -3.17
CA GLU A 79 2.77 -20.24 -2.58
C GLU A 79 3.78 -21.39 -2.75
N GLY A 80 4.42 -21.79 -1.65
CA GLY A 80 5.26 -22.99 -1.60
C GLY A 80 6.75 -22.77 -1.83
N ALA A 81 7.49 -23.88 -1.91
CA ALA A 81 8.94 -23.90 -2.07
C ALA A 81 9.32 -24.07 -3.55
N ASP A 82 9.24 -22.98 -4.32
CA ASP A 82 9.79 -22.96 -5.67
C ASP A 82 11.32 -23.12 -5.61
N ASN A 83 11.89 -23.95 -6.51
CA ASN A 83 13.35 -24.00 -6.66
C ASN A 83 13.87 -22.66 -7.22
N SER A 84 15.16 -22.36 -6.99
CA SER A 84 15.75 -21.04 -7.26
C SER A 84 15.65 -20.58 -8.72
N ILE A 85 15.62 -21.51 -9.68
CA ILE A 85 15.51 -21.21 -11.11
C ILE A 85 14.05 -20.83 -11.47
N LEU A 86 13.08 -21.63 -10.99
CA LEU A 86 11.66 -21.35 -11.21
C LEU A 86 11.27 -20.00 -10.58
N TYR A 87 11.85 -19.71 -9.41
CA TYR A 87 11.66 -18.44 -8.72
C TYR A 87 12.11 -17.25 -9.57
N ALA A 88 13.33 -17.30 -10.11
CA ALA A 88 13.87 -16.22 -10.94
C ALA A 88 13.05 -16.02 -12.23
N TRP A 89 12.66 -17.11 -12.89
CA TRP A 89 11.86 -17.04 -14.11
C TRP A 89 10.48 -16.43 -13.86
N LYS A 90 9.73 -16.93 -12.87
CA LYS A 90 8.41 -16.37 -12.51
C LYS A 90 8.52 -14.91 -12.07
N GLY A 91 9.58 -14.55 -11.34
CA GLY A 91 9.82 -13.17 -10.93
C GLY A 91 10.00 -12.22 -12.12
N LEU A 92 10.74 -12.64 -13.16
CA LEU A 92 10.98 -11.82 -14.35
C LEU A 92 9.79 -11.79 -15.32
N MET A 93 9.05 -12.88 -15.43
CA MET A 93 7.95 -13.03 -16.39
C MET A 93 6.56 -12.68 -15.81
N GLY A 94 6.48 -12.29 -14.54
CA GLY A 94 5.20 -11.97 -13.89
C GLY A 94 4.34 -13.18 -13.56
N GLY A 95 4.96 -14.33 -13.27
CA GLY A 95 4.28 -15.60 -12.98
C GLY A 95 3.73 -15.74 -11.55
N TYR A 96 3.86 -14.72 -10.71
CA TYR A 96 3.32 -14.70 -9.35
C TYR A 96 2.07 -13.82 -9.26
N PRO A 97 1.04 -14.25 -8.51
CA PRO A 97 -0.09 -13.39 -8.17
C PRO A 97 0.40 -12.13 -7.45
N GLY A 98 -0.01 -10.96 -7.94
CA GLY A 98 0.22 -9.69 -7.25
C GLY A 98 -0.90 -9.43 -6.25
N LEU A 99 -0.55 -9.11 -5.00
CA LEU A 99 -1.51 -8.81 -3.95
C LEU A 99 -1.22 -7.43 -3.34
N PHE A 100 -2.30 -6.72 -3.04
CA PHE A 100 -2.26 -5.53 -2.17
C PHE A 100 -2.51 -5.96 -0.73
N ALA A 101 -1.68 -5.46 0.19
CA ALA A 101 -1.89 -5.63 1.61
C ALA A 101 -1.89 -4.27 2.29
N LEU A 102 -2.89 -4.04 3.15
CA LEU A 102 -2.96 -2.88 4.02
C LEU A 102 -2.53 -3.30 5.42
N VAL A 103 -1.50 -2.65 5.94
CA VAL A 103 -0.88 -3.01 7.22
C VAL A 103 -0.53 -1.75 8.02
N PRO A 104 -0.45 -1.81 9.35
CA PRO A 104 -0.03 -0.67 10.15
C PRO A 104 1.38 -0.18 9.76
N TYR A 105 1.56 1.12 9.55
CA TYR A 105 2.83 1.68 9.06
C TYR A 105 4.00 1.39 10.02
N ARG A 106 3.74 1.42 11.33
CA ARG A 106 4.74 1.09 12.35
C ARG A 106 5.34 -0.31 12.18
N GLU A 107 4.54 -1.30 11.82
CA GLU A 107 5.01 -2.69 11.64
C GLU A 107 5.93 -2.78 10.44
N LYS A 108 5.56 -2.14 9.32
CA LYS A 108 6.42 -2.03 8.14
C LYS A 108 7.70 -1.28 8.42
N LEU A 109 7.63 -0.17 9.15
CA LEU A 109 8.82 0.60 9.53
C LEU A 109 9.78 -0.23 10.39
N ALA A 110 9.27 -1.05 11.31
CA ALA A 110 10.09 -1.93 12.13
C ALA A 110 10.78 -3.02 11.29
N GLU A 111 10.09 -3.58 10.30
CA GLU A 111 10.66 -4.52 9.31
C GLU A 111 11.84 -3.87 8.58
N TYR A 112 11.66 -2.67 8.00
CA TYR A 112 12.72 -1.97 7.26
C TYR A 112 13.87 -1.47 8.15
N ARG A 113 13.58 -0.97 9.36
CA ARG A 113 14.61 -0.49 10.30
C ARG A 113 15.44 -1.62 10.88
N SER A 114 14.84 -2.77 11.19
CA SER A 114 15.55 -3.92 11.78
C SER A 114 16.37 -4.72 10.77
N LEU A 115 15.93 -4.77 9.51
CA LEU A 115 16.58 -5.59 8.48
C LEU A 115 17.61 -4.82 7.65
N GLU A 116 17.46 -3.50 7.43
CA GLU A 116 18.16 -2.87 6.30
C GLU A 116 18.89 -1.54 6.59
N ASN A 117 18.68 -0.89 7.74
CA ASN A 117 19.31 0.39 8.14
C ASN A 117 19.37 1.44 7.00
N ARG A 118 18.23 1.67 6.33
CA ARG A 118 18.15 2.53 5.14
C ARG A 118 17.45 3.85 5.38
N ASP A 119 17.82 4.82 4.56
CA ASP A 119 17.07 6.06 4.40
C ASP A 119 15.73 5.78 3.69
N LEU A 120 14.67 6.34 4.24
CA LEU A 120 13.32 6.31 3.70
C LEU A 120 13.02 7.66 3.07
N TRP A 121 12.64 7.65 1.79
CA TRP A 121 12.20 8.85 1.09
C TRP A 121 10.69 8.92 1.12
N GLU A 122 10.15 10.02 1.63
CA GLU A 122 8.71 10.27 1.70
C GLU A 122 8.35 11.40 0.73
N TYR A 123 7.41 11.15 -0.17
CA TYR A 123 6.88 12.13 -1.10
C TYR A 123 5.36 12.24 -0.93
N ARG A 124 4.91 13.37 -0.38
CA ARG A 124 3.47 13.65 -0.21
C ARG A 124 2.85 13.91 -1.58
N LEU A 125 1.81 13.15 -1.90
CA LEU A 125 1.09 13.31 -3.16
C LEU A 125 0.21 14.56 -3.11
N ASN A 126 0.09 15.23 -4.25
CA ASN A 126 -0.78 16.40 -4.40
C ASN A 126 -2.22 15.95 -4.73
N LEU A 127 -2.82 15.18 -3.82
CA LEU A 127 -4.21 14.75 -3.92
C LEU A 127 -5.06 15.49 -2.90
N SER A 128 -6.28 15.84 -3.28
CA SER A 128 -7.30 16.28 -2.33
C SER A 128 -7.71 15.13 -1.40
N ALA A 129 -8.37 15.48 -0.28
CA ALA A 129 -8.95 14.47 0.62
C ALA A 129 -9.99 13.60 -0.10
N GLU A 130 -10.76 14.17 -1.02
CA GLU A 130 -11.73 13.43 -1.83
C GLU A 130 -11.03 12.46 -2.79
N GLU A 131 -9.95 12.87 -3.46
CA GLU A 131 -9.19 11.98 -4.33
C GLU A 131 -8.50 10.86 -3.54
N THR A 132 -7.91 11.20 -2.38
CA THR A 132 -7.30 10.20 -1.48
C THR A 132 -8.34 9.18 -1.00
N GLY A 133 -9.54 9.63 -0.64
CA GLY A 133 -10.62 8.73 -0.22
C GLY A 133 -11.24 7.88 -1.34
N ARG A 134 -10.91 8.16 -2.61
CA ARG A 134 -11.38 7.42 -3.79
C ARG A 134 -10.36 6.39 -4.30
N MET A 135 -9.11 6.44 -3.83
CA MET A 135 -8.09 5.43 -4.10
C MET A 135 -8.47 4.07 -3.51
#